data_AF-A0A0F8YDM9-F1
#
_entry.id   AF-A0A0F8YDM9-F1
#
_cell.length_a   1.000
_cell.length_b   1.000
_cell.length_c   1.000
_cell.angle_alpha   90.00
_cell.angle_beta   90.00
_cell.angle_gamma   90.00
#
_symmetry.space_group_name_H-M   'P 1'
#
loop_
_entity.id
_entity.type
_entity.pdbx_description
1 polymer ?
#
loop_
_entity_poly.entity_id
_entity_poly.type
_entity_poly.pdbx_seq_one_letter_code
_entity_poly.pdbx_strand_id
1 'polypeptide(L)'
;MSEAINGSINRMLDAGTLQNMGGGFIGSGMRIKGGDARFRPGEFKRVISVGGSIKDNIVMMPFPGPSGSLFNLLGLLIDAARDITSVKDIMTGDAGPEGEAASRTMARIEQGMKVFSAIYKRLFRSLKSEFKKLARLNRLYLEPDTYFTLLDDPEAIGPDDYDFDDLDILPVADPSMVTEVQKLAQAQFLQGFLGDTYIEPLEARKRIFSAVGIADFEGLLKEQPAPDPEISARADEIEVKKREVEIKGLQAENARMKAEAEVQRVQAVIEELRSQAILNLAKAEEAGNSTSIESMRLALDTINE
;
A
#
# COMPACT_ATOMS: atom_id res chain seq x y z
N MET A 1 3.20 -6.12 -32.11
CA MET A 1 2.44 -4.86 -31.96
C MET A 1 3.00 -3.76 -32.86
N SER A 2 4.29 -3.41 -32.73
CA SER A 2 4.95 -2.45 -33.65
C SER A 2 4.84 -2.85 -35.13
N GLU A 3 5.02 -4.13 -35.47
CA GLU A 3 4.86 -4.63 -36.85
C GLU A 3 3.42 -4.48 -37.39
N ALA A 4 2.41 -4.69 -36.54
CA ALA A 4 1.01 -4.54 -36.92
C ALA A 4 0.63 -3.06 -37.14
N ILE A 5 1.18 -2.15 -36.33
CA ILE A 5 1.03 -0.70 -36.48
C ILE A 5 1.70 -0.25 -37.80
N ASN A 6 2.96 -0.62 -38.01
CA ASN A 6 3.70 -0.29 -39.24
C ASN A 6 3.02 -0.85 -40.49
N GLY A 7 2.59 -2.12 -40.45
CA GLY A 7 1.86 -2.75 -41.55
C GLY A 7 0.52 -2.08 -41.85
N SER A 8 -0.21 -1.62 -40.82
CA SER A 8 -1.48 -0.90 -41.01
C SER A 8 -1.25 0.49 -41.60
N ILE A 9 -0.23 1.22 -41.13
CA ILE A 9 0.17 2.53 -41.67
C ILE A 9 0.56 2.41 -43.15
N ASN A 10 1.42 1.43 -43.49
CA ASN A 10 1.86 1.22 -44.86
C ASN A 10 0.67 0.91 -45.79
N ARG A 11 -0.25 0.03 -45.37
CA ARG A 11 -1.45 -0.28 -46.15
C ARG A 11 -2.38 0.92 -46.34
N MET A 12 -2.51 1.79 -45.34
CA MET A 12 -3.29 3.04 -45.49
C MET A 12 -2.63 4.03 -46.44
N LEU A 13 -1.31 4.20 -46.35
CA LEU A 13 -0.54 5.06 -47.24
C LEU A 13 -0.59 4.56 -48.68
N ASP A 14 -0.46 3.25 -48.89
CA ASP A 14 -0.57 2.61 -50.20
C ASP A 14 -1.99 2.78 -50.77
N ALA A 15 -3.03 2.57 -49.95
CA ALA A 15 -4.42 2.78 -50.36
C ALA A 15 -4.69 4.25 -50.74
N GLY A 16 -4.15 5.20 -49.96
CA GLY A 16 -4.25 6.63 -50.28
C GLY A 16 -3.50 7.00 -51.57
N THR A 17 -2.32 6.40 -51.78
CA THR A 17 -1.51 6.62 -52.99
C THR A 17 -2.21 6.07 -54.22
N LEU A 18 -2.80 4.88 -54.15
CA LEU A 18 -3.60 4.30 -55.24
C LEU A 18 -4.89 5.08 -55.52
N GLN A 19 -5.55 5.61 -54.49
CA GLN A 19 -6.72 6.47 -54.67
C GLN A 19 -6.38 7.79 -55.38
N ASN A 20 -5.24 8.40 -55.04
CA ASN A 20 -4.81 9.67 -55.62
C ASN A 20 -4.21 9.53 -57.02
N MET A 21 -3.40 8.49 -57.25
CA MET A 21 -2.76 8.26 -58.55
C MET A 21 -3.71 7.57 -59.53
N GLY A 22 -4.66 6.78 -59.03
CA GLY A 22 -5.59 6.03 -59.86
C GLY A 22 -4.88 5.04 -60.80
N GLY A 23 -5.58 4.69 -61.86
CA GLY A 23 -5.13 3.74 -62.88
C GLY A 23 -6.32 3.11 -63.57
N GLY A 24 -6.08 2.48 -64.72
CA GLY A 24 -7.20 1.90 -65.46
C GLY A 24 -6.85 1.35 -66.82
N PHE A 25 -7.89 1.16 -67.61
CA PHE A 25 -7.80 0.65 -68.97
C PHE A 25 -8.26 1.71 -69.96
N ILE A 26 -7.61 1.74 -71.12
CA ILE A 26 -7.98 2.58 -72.25
C ILE A 26 -8.28 1.64 -73.44
N GLY A 27 -9.54 1.54 -73.87
CA GLY A 27 -9.98 0.81 -75.07
C GLY A 27 -11.50 0.62 -75.18
N SER A 28 -12.08 0.84 -76.37
CA SER A 28 -13.49 0.53 -76.72
C SER A 28 -13.75 -0.96 -76.93
N GLY A 29 -13.61 -1.77 -75.89
CA GLY A 29 -13.91 -3.19 -75.99
C GLY A 29 -12.95 -4.05 -75.20
N MET A 30 -13.52 -4.88 -74.34
CA MET A 30 -12.78 -5.72 -73.41
C MET A 30 -12.33 -7.00 -74.11
N ARG A 31 -11.15 -6.97 -74.75
CA ARG A 31 -10.43 -8.20 -75.13
C ARG A 31 -9.03 -8.16 -74.52
N ILE A 32 -8.99 -8.36 -73.20
CA ILE A 32 -7.75 -8.51 -72.46
C ILE A 32 -7.15 -9.87 -72.87
N LYS A 33 -5.96 -9.85 -73.47
CA LYS A 33 -5.20 -11.08 -73.76
C LYS A 33 -4.84 -11.70 -72.40
N GLY A 34 -5.44 -12.83 -72.07
CA GLY A 34 -5.31 -13.45 -70.74
C GLY A 34 -3.84 -13.60 -70.32
N GLY A 35 -3.53 -13.12 -69.11
CA GLY A 35 -2.21 -13.09 -68.49
C GLY A 35 -2.17 -12.10 -67.33
N ASP A 36 -1.18 -12.25 -66.43
CA ASP A 36 -1.01 -11.35 -65.27
C ASP A 36 -0.68 -9.92 -65.72
N ALA A 37 -1.65 -9.02 -65.60
CA ALA A 37 -1.46 -7.60 -65.89
C ALA A 37 -0.95 -6.87 -64.62
N ARG A 38 0.37 -6.67 -64.50
CA ARG A 38 0.96 -5.84 -63.43
C ARG A 38 0.77 -4.36 -63.72
N PHE A 39 0.16 -3.59 -62.82
CA PHE A 39 -0.04 -2.14 -62.97
C PHE A 39 0.97 -1.38 -62.12
N ARG A 40 1.52 -0.29 -62.67
CA ARG A 40 2.18 0.74 -61.88
C ARG A 40 1.14 1.78 -61.42
N PRO A 41 1.30 2.41 -60.25
CA PRO A 41 0.43 3.51 -59.83
C PRO A 41 0.33 4.59 -60.91
N GLY A 42 -0.89 5.03 -61.25
CA GLY A 42 -1.15 6.00 -62.32
C GLY A 42 -1.03 5.48 -63.75
N GLU A 43 -0.80 4.17 -63.95
CA GLU A 43 -0.68 3.59 -65.28
C GLU A 43 -2.05 3.28 -65.90
N PHE A 44 -2.23 3.73 -67.14
CA PHE A 44 -3.36 3.35 -67.97
C PHE A 44 -2.91 2.38 -69.05
N LYS A 45 -3.40 1.14 -69.00
CA LYS A 45 -3.06 0.13 -70.00
C LYS A 45 -3.97 0.22 -71.20
N ARG A 46 -3.37 0.29 -72.38
CA ARG A 46 -4.08 0.29 -73.65
C ARG A 46 -4.48 -1.14 -74.02
N VAL A 47 -5.76 -1.34 -74.26
CA VAL A 47 -6.31 -2.60 -74.79
C VAL A 47 -6.69 -2.34 -76.24
N ILE A 48 -6.31 -3.27 -77.13
CA ILE A 48 -6.64 -3.15 -78.55
C ILE A 48 -8.14 -3.35 -78.70
N SER A 49 -8.82 -2.37 -79.25
CA SER A 49 -10.23 -2.50 -79.60
C SER A 49 -10.56 -1.77 -80.91
N VAL A 50 -11.71 -2.10 -81.48
CA VAL A 50 -12.16 -1.64 -82.79
C VAL A 50 -13.31 -0.66 -82.58
N GLY A 51 -13.02 0.64 -82.63
CA GLY A 51 -14.00 1.73 -82.78
C GLY A 51 -14.83 2.08 -81.54
N GLY A 52 -14.91 3.38 -81.21
CA GLY A 52 -15.71 3.93 -80.11
C GLY A 52 -15.16 5.27 -79.59
N SER A 53 -16.01 6.08 -78.95
CA SER A 53 -15.63 7.39 -78.37
C SER A 53 -14.65 7.25 -77.21
N ILE A 54 -13.56 8.01 -77.21
CA ILE A 54 -12.47 7.93 -76.20
C ILE A 54 -12.99 8.02 -74.75
N LYS A 55 -14.06 8.78 -74.50
CA LYS A 55 -14.63 8.95 -73.16
C LYS A 55 -15.27 7.66 -72.61
N ASP A 56 -15.94 6.88 -73.45
CA ASP A 56 -16.58 5.62 -73.04
C ASP A 56 -15.57 4.48 -72.91
N ASN A 57 -14.34 4.72 -73.36
CA ASN A 57 -13.25 3.74 -73.45
C ASN A 57 -12.24 3.85 -72.32
N ILE A 58 -12.35 4.85 -71.45
CA ILE A 58 -11.49 5.02 -70.29
C ILE A 58 -12.22 4.45 -69.08
N VAL A 59 -11.84 3.25 -68.66
CA VAL A 59 -12.37 2.63 -67.44
C VAL A 59 -11.35 2.81 -66.33
N MET A 60 -11.71 3.64 -65.34
CA MET A 60 -10.92 3.82 -64.13
C MET A 60 -11.13 2.64 -63.17
N MET A 61 -10.06 2.13 -62.59
CA MET A 61 -10.15 1.12 -61.53
C MET A 61 -10.63 1.80 -60.24
N PRO A 62 -11.68 1.29 -59.57
CA PRO A 62 -12.12 1.84 -58.31
C PRO A 62 -11.12 1.47 -57.21
N PHE A 63 -10.45 2.47 -56.65
CA PHE A 63 -9.66 2.34 -55.44
C PHE A 63 -10.45 2.94 -54.27
N PRO A 64 -11.20 2.13 -53.49
CA PRO A 64 -11.75 2.61 -52.23
C PRO A 64 -10.53 2.93 -51.36
N GLY A 65 -10.40 4.19 -50.94
CA GLY A 65 -9.27 4.67 -50.16
C GLY A 65 -9.07 3.95 -48.82
N PRO A 66 -8.26 4.52 -47.90
CA PRO A 66 -8.03 3.90 -46.59
C PRO A 66 -9.37 3.65 -45.87
N SER A 67 -9.61 2.40 -45.48
CA SER A 67 -10.86 2.00 -44.83
C SER A 67 -10.93 2.55 -43.41
N GLY A 68 -12.06 3.16 -43.03
CA GLY A 68 -12.27 3.69 -41.67
C GLY A 68 -12.13 2.63 -40.57
N SER A 69 -12.50 1.37 -40.84
CA SER A 69 -12.31 0.26 -39.88
C SER A 69 -10.83 0.00 -39.57
N LEU A 70 -9.94 0.11 -40.57
CA LEU A 70 -8.50 -0.05 -40.37
C LEU A 70 -7.93 1.13 -39.57
N PHE A 71 -8.46 2.35 -39.76
CA PHE A 71 -8.10 3.52 -38.98
C PHE A 71 -8.48 3.35 -37.50
N ASN A 72 -9.70 2.86 -37.24
CA ASN A 72 -10.14 2.54 -35.87
C ASN A 72 -9.26 1.45 -35.22
N LEU A 73 -8.87 0.43 -35.97
CA LEU A 73 -7.94 -0.60 -35.49
C LEU A 73 -6.55 -0.02 -35.18
N LEU A 74 -6.03 0.88 -36.04
CA LEU A 74 -4.76 1.57 -35.78
C LEU A 74 -4.84 2.42 -34.51
N GLY A 75 -5.94 3.15 -34.31
CA GLY A 75 -6.19 3.89 -33.06
C GLY A 75 -6.14 2.97 -31.84
N LEU A 76 -6.88 1.87 -31.85
CA LEU A 76 -6.87 0.88 -30.78
C LEU A 76 -5.48 0.31 -30.50
N LEU A 77 -4.69 0.05 -31.56
CA LEU A 77 -3.31 -0.44 -31.42
C LEU A 77 -2.37 0.62 -30.83
N ILE A 78 -2.55 1.90 -31.16
CA ILE A 78 -1.76 2.99 -30.58
C ILE A 78 -2.12 3.18 -29.12
N ASP A 79 -3.41 3.18 -28.78
CA ASP A 79 -3.87 3.34 -27.39
C ASP A 79 -3.36 2.20 -26.51
N ALA A 80 -3.51 0.95 -26.97
CA ALA A 80 -2.99 -0.20 -26.25
C ALA A 80 -1.45 -0.18 -26.14
N ALA A 81 -0.73 0.39 -27.10
CA ALA A 81 0.73 0.57 -27.00
C ALA A 81 1.08 1.64 -25.97
N ARG A 82 0.30 2.73 -25.92
CA ARG A 82 0.46 3.82 -24.94
C ARG A 82 0.21 3.32 -23.52
N ASP A 83 -0.80 2.51 -23.29
CA ASP A 83 -1.09 1.93 -21.97
C ASP A 83 0.07 1.08 -21.44
N ILE A 84 0.70 0.28 -22.30
CA ILE A 84 1.88 -0.52 -21.93
C ILE A 84 3.05 0.40 -21.54
N THR A 85 3.21 1.54 -22.22
CA THR A 85 4.26 2.52 -21.89
C THR A 85 3.93 3.38 -20.67
N SER A 86 2.64 3.61 -20.37
CA SER A 86 2.17 4.45 -19.25
C SER A 86 2.49 3.85 -17.88
N VAL A 87 2.78 2.54 -17.81
CA VAL A 87 3.37 1.92 -16.61
C VAL A 87 4.65 2.65 -16.16
N LYS A 88 5.39 3.27 -17.10
CA LYS A 88 6.56 4.10 -16.79
C LYS A 88 6.19 5.36 -15.99
N ASP A 89 5.07 6.01 -16.29
CA ASP A 89 4.69 7.29 -15.69
C ASP A 89 4.29 7.14 -14.21
N ILE A 90 3.62 6.02 -13.87
CA ILE A 90 3.31 5.64 -12.48
C ILE A 90 4.60 5.43 -11.67
N MET A 91 5.65 4.90 -12.31
CA MET A 91 6.94 4.63 -11.65
C MET A 91 7.83 5.86 -11.54
N THR A 92 7.67 6.87 -12.41
CA THR A 92 8.41 8.14 -12.33
C THR A 92 7.81 9.15 -11.36
N GLY A 93 6.69 8.80 -10.71
CA GLY A 93 6.10 9.61 -9.65
C GLY A 93 5.39 10.86 -10.15
N ASP A 94 4.82 10.83 -11.37
CA ASP A 94 3.90 11.90 -11.77
C ASP A 94 2.71 11.84 -10.80
N ALA A 95 2.64 12.85 -9.96
CA ALA A 95 1.94 12.80 -8.70
C ALA A 95 0.46 12.48 -8.95
N GLY A 96 -0.01 11.38 -8.36
CA GLY A 96 -1.43 11.27 -8.06
C GLY A 96 -1.89 12.55 -7.34
N PRO A 97 -3.17 12.93 -7.45
CA PRO A 97 -3.67 14.21 -6.94
C PRO A 97 -3.14 14.48 -5.53
N GLU A 98 -2.58 15.69 -5.33
CA GLU A 98 -1.93 16.13 -4.10
C GLU A 98 -2.76 15.68 -2.88
N GLY A 99 -2.18 14.79 -2.05
CA GLY A 99 -2.86 14.22 -0.88
C GLY A 99 -3.16 12.72 -0.95
N GLU A 100 -2.75 12.00 -1.99
CA GLU A 100 -2.86 10.53 -2.01
C GLU A 100 -1.96 9.90 -0.92
N ALA A 101 -2.55 9.05 -0.05
CA ALA A 101 -1.83 8.40 1.04
C ALA A 101 -0.62 7.62 0.49
N ALA A 102 0.56 7.76 1.14
CA ALA A 102 1.81 7.12 0.71
C ALA A 102 1.65 5.60 0.42
N SER A 103 0.79 4.91 1.18
CA SER A 103 0.46 3.50 0.99
C SER A 103 -0.19 3.19 -0.38
N ARG A 104 -1.04 4.08 -0.92
CA ARG A 104 -1.67 3.89 -2.24
C ARG A 104 -0.67 4.10 -3.37
N THR A 105 0.21 5.09 -3.24
CA THR A 105 1.31 5.32 -4.19
C THR A 105 2.26 4.11 -4.21
N MET A 106 2.64 3.59 -3.04
CA MET A 106 3.44 2.36 -2.94
C MET A 106 2.74 1.15 -3.58
N ALA A 107 1.43 0.98 -3.35
CA ALA A 107 0.67 -0.11 -3.96
C ALA A 107 0.63 -0.01 -5.49
N ARG A 108 0.52 1.19 -6.07
CA ARG A 108 0.59 1.39 -7.53
C ARG A 108 1.97 1.08 -8.08
N ILE A 109 3.03 1.53 -7.40
CA ILE A 109 4.42 1.21 -7.77
C ILE A 109 4.62 -0.30 -7.76
N GLU A 110 4.16 -1.01 -6.73
CA GLU A 110 4.26 -2.46 -6.65
C GLU A 110 3.53 -3.18 -7.79
N GLN A 111 2.32 -2.72 -8.15
CA GLN A 111 1.60 -3.29 -9.31
C GLN A 111 2.33 -3.03 -10.63
N GLY A 112 2.91 -1.84 -10.82
CA GLY A 112 3.77 -1.54 -11.98
C GLY A 112 5.02 -2.43 -12.03
N MET A 113 5.66 -2.65 -10.89
CA MET A 113 6.83 -3.50 -10.77
C MET A 113 6.57 -4.98 -11.07
N LYS A 114 5.35 -5.50 -10.88
CA LYS A 114 5.04 -6.92 -11.19
C LYS A 114 5.26 -7.26 -12.66
N VAL A 115 4.94 -6.34 -13.58
CA VAL A 115 5.16 -6.53 -15.02
C VAL A 115 6.66 -6.64 -15.31
N PHE A 116 7.46 -5.73 -14.78
CA PHE A 116 8.92 -5.75 -14.91
C PHE A 116 9.55 -6.98 -14.25
N SER A 117 9.07 -7.39 -13.08
CA SER A 117 9.53 -8.61 -12.39
C SER A 117 9.31 -9.86 -13.24
N ALA A 118 8.19 -9.94 -13.97
CA ALA A 118 7.95 -11.04 -14.91
C ALA A 118 8.91 -11.01 -16.10
N ILE A 119 9.25 -9.82 -16.62
CA ILE A 119 10.25 -9.64 -17.68
C ILE A 119 11.64 -10.08 -17.18
N TYR A 120 12.07 -9.59 -16.01
CA TYR A 120 13.33 -9.98 -15.40
C TYR A 120 13.40 -11.49 -15.15
N LYS A 121 12.33 -12.11 -14.63
CA LYS A 121 12.25 -13.59 -14.47
C LYS A 121 12.50 -14.35 -15.78
N ARG A 122 12.01 -13.85 -16.92
CA ARG A 122 12.28 -14.45 -18.23
C ARG A 122 13.74 -14.29 -18.64
N LEU A 123 14.29 -13.08 -18.49
CA LEU A 123 15.70 -12.80 -18.78
C LEU A 123 16.63 -13.67 -17.94
N PHE A 124 16.38 -13.78 -16.62
CA PHE A 124 17.15 -14.63 -15.72
C PHE A 124 17.12 -16.11 -16.12
N ARG A 125 15.98 -16.64 -16.58
CA ARG A 125 15.87 -18.03 -17.06
C ARG A 125 16.65 -18.25 -18.35
N SER A 126 16.64 -17.27 -19.26
CA SER A 126 17.44 -17.31 -20.48
C SER A 126 18.93 -17.27 -20.16
N LEU A 127 19.37 -16.31 -19.34
CA LEU A 127 20.76 -16.19 -18.88
C LEU A 127 21.25 -17.44 -18.15
N LYS A 128 20.44 -18.03 -17.26
CA LYS A 128 20.76 -19.31 -16.61
C LYS A 128 21.02 -20.42 -17.63
N SER A 129 20.21 -20.48 -18.68
CA SER A 129 20.33 -21.49 -19.73
C SER A 129 21.54 -21.26 -20.64
N GLU A 130 21.97 -20.02 -20.77
CA GLU A 130 23.15 -19.57 -21.52
C GLU A 130 24.44 -19.81 -20.75
N PHE A 131 24.53 -19.38 -19.49
CA PHE A 131 25.70 -19.63 -18.64
C PHE A 131 25.97 -21.12 -18.43
N LYS A 132 24.93 -21.95 -18.33
CA LYS A 132 25.11 -23.41 -18.32
C LYS A 132 25.73 -23.96 -19.61
N LYS A 133 25.43 -23.35 -20.76
CA LYS A 133 26.03 -23.75 -22.04
C LYS A 133 27.47 -23.27 -22.12
N LEU A 134 27.74 -22.05 -21.70
CA LEU A 134 29.10 -21.51 -21.63
C LEU A 134 30.00 -22.35 -20.71
N ALA A 135 29.54 -22.66 -19.49
CA ALA A 135 30.28 -23.54 -18.58
C ALA A 135 30.55 -24.92 -19.21
N ARG A 136 29.56 -25.53 -19.87
CA ARG A 136 29.75 -26.79 -20.59
C ARG A 136 30.76 -26.68 -21.74
N LEU A 137 30.75 -25.57 -22.49
CA LEU A 137 31.69 -25.34 -23.59
C LEU A 137 33.10 -25.14 -23.06
N ASN A 138 33.26 -24.38 -21.97
CA ASN A 138 34.55 -24.21 -21.29
C ASN A 138 35.09 -25.57 -20.83
N ARG A 139 34.27 -26.41 -20.20
CA ARG A 139 34.70 -27.77 -19.85
C ARG A 139 35.21 -28.61 -21.03
N LEU A 140 34.63 -28.43 -22.22
CA LEU A 140 34.98 -29.26 -23.40
C LEU A 140 36.15 -28.71 -24.21
N TYR A 141 36.35 -27.39 -24.21
CA TYR A 141 37.22 -26.70 -25.18
C TYR A 141 38.19 -25.70 -24.56
N LEU A 142 38.17 -25.49 -23.24
CA LEU A 142 39.13 -24.60 -22.60
C LEU A 142 40.54 -25.21 -22.66
N GLU A 143 41.53 -24.38 -23.00
CA GLU A 143 42.92 -24.80 -22.95
C GLU A 143 43.35 -24.99 -21.48
N PRO A 144 44.09 -26.05 -21.14
CA PRO A 144 44.45 -26.38 -19.75
C PRO A 144 45.10 -25.26 -18.94
N ASP A 145 45.81 -24.33 -19.60
CA ASP A 145 46.56 -23.24 -18.96
C ASP A 145 45.98 -21.85 -19.26
N THR A 146 44.64 -21.74 -19.33
CA THR A 146 44.01 -20.43 -19.54
C THR A 146 44.00 -19.62 -18.24
N TYR A 147 44.88 -18.64 -18.14
CA TYR A 147 44.95 -17.74 -16.98
C TYR A 147 43.88 -16.66 -17.04
N PHE A 148 43.15 -16.48 -15.93
CA PHE A 148 42.25 -15.36 -15.71
C PHE A 148 42.80 -14.47 -14.60
N THR A 149 42.75 -13.15 -14.78
CA THR A 149 43.05 -12.20 -13.72
C THR A 149 41.80 -11.93 -12.90
N LEU A 150 41.74 -12.45 -11.69
CA LEU A 150 40.69 -12.14 -10.71
C LEU A 150 41.36 -11.40 -9.54
N LEU A 151 40.93 -10.17 -9.24
CA LEU A 151 41.49 -9.39 -8.13
C LEU A 151 43.02 -9.19 -8.20
N ASP A 152 43.55 -8.95 -9.40
CA ASP A 152 44.98 -8.79 -9.69
C ASP A 152 45.87 -10.03 -9.42
N ASP A 153 45.29 -11.16 -9.02
CA ASP A 153 45.98 -12.45 -8.93
C ASP A 153 45.70 -13.32 -10.17
N PRO A 154 46.75 -13.82 -10.85
CA PRO A 154 46.59 -14.73 -11.97
C PRO A 154 46.35 -16.15 -11.45
N GLU A 155 45.10 -16.59 -11.47
CA GLU A 155 44.74 -17.98 -11.22
C GLU A 155 44.57 -18.74 -12.55
N ALA A 156 45.10 -19.96 -12.60
CA ALA A 156 44.85 -20.88 -13.69
C ALA A 156 43.53 -21.58 -13.43
N ILE A 157 42.59 -21.45 -14.36
CA ILE A 157 41.32 -22.18 -14.31
C ILE A 157 41.39 -23.32 -15.30
N GLY A 158 41.22 -24.53 -14.82
CA GLY A 158 41.23 -25.74 -15.63
C GLY A 158 39.84 -26.08 -16.18
N PRO A 159 39.75 -26.99 -17.17
CA PRO A 159 38.48 -27.54 -17.63
C PRO A 159 37.67 -28.24 -16.52
N ASP A 160 38.34 -28.79 -15.51
CA ASP A 160 37.74 -29.50 -14.38
C ASP A 160 36.95 -28.57 -13.44
N ASP A 161 37.33 -27.29 -13.34
CA ASP A 161 36.62 -26.27 -12.53
C ASP A 161 35.21 -25.96 -13.06
N TYR A 162 34.89 -26.41 -14.28
CA TYR A 162 33.58 -26.27 -14.90
C TYR A 162 32.72 -27.53 -14.77
N ASP A 163 33.05 -28.45 -13.86
CA ASP A 163 32.18 -29.57 -13.52
C ASP A 163 30.94 -29.10 -12.73
N PHE A 164 29.76 -29.58 -13.15
CA PHE A 164 28.52 -29.31 -12.42
C PHE A 164 28.32 -30.23 -11.22
N ASP A 165 29.01 -31.38 -11.18
CA ASP A 165 28.88 -32.35 -10.10
C ASP A 165 29.69 -31.95 -8.84
N ASP A 166 30.72 -31.13 -9.01
CA ASP A 166 31.58 -30.58 -7.93
C ASP A 166 31.14 -29.18 -7.47
N LEU A 167 29.95 -28.73 -7.90
CA LEU A 167 29.46 -27.38 -7.63
C LEU A 167 28.71 -27.32 -6.28
N ASP A 168 29.38 -26.88 -5.23
CA ASP A 168 28.78 -26.72 -3.89
C ASP A 168 27.92 -25.45 -3.74
N ILE A 169 28.38 -24.34 -4.32
CA ILE A 169 27.76 -23.02 -4.13
C ILE A 169 27.33 -22.46 -5.48
N LEU A 170 26.03 -22.18 -5.63
CA LEU A 170 25.48 -21.49 -6.80
C LEU A 170 24.88 -20.15 -6.36
N PRO A 171 25.38 -19.01 -6.87
CA PRO A 171 24.72 -17.73 -6.61
C PRO A 171 23.33 -17.72 -7.26
N VAL A 172 22.31 -17.43 -6.46
CA VAL A 172 20.92 -17.30 -6.93
C VAL A 172 20.50 -15.85 -6.81
N ALA A 173 20.10 -15.25 -7.93
CA ALA A 173 19.37 -13.99 -7.92
C ALA A 173 17.87 -14.30 -7.78
N ASP A 174 17.23 -13.79 -6.73
CA ASP A 174 15.78 -13.85 -6.58
C ASP A 174 15.12 -12.56 -7.12
N PRO A 175 14.48 -12.58 -8.29
CA PRO A 175 13.74 -11.44 -8.81
C PRO A 175 12.43 -11.15 -8.06
N SER A 176 12.09 -11.98 -7.06
CA SER A 176 10.98 -11.78 -6.11
C SER A 176 11.46 -11.25 -4.76
N MET A 177 12.76 -11.04 -4.57
CA MET A 177 13.32 -10.65 -3.28
C MET A 177 12.55 -9.44 -2.75
N VAL A 178 12.17 -9.51 -1.47
CA VAL A 178 11.37 -8.48 -0.79
C VAL A 178 11.96 -7.12 -1.12
N THR A 179 11.22 -6.35 -1.92
CA THR A 179 11.69 -5.03 -2.34
C THR A 179 11.86 -4.18 -1.09
N GLU A 180 12.79 -3.23 -1.12
CA GLU A 180 12.96 -2.28 0.00
C GLU A 180 11.63 -1.64 0.38
N VAL A 181 10.73 -1.45 -0.59
CA VAL A 181 9.36 -0.97 -0.37
C VAL A 181 8.54 -1.91 0.51
N GLN A 182 8.58 -3.22 0.28
CA GLN A 182 7.87 -4.19 1.14
C GLN A 182 8.47 -4.26 2.54
N LYS A 183 9.80 -4.12 2.69
CA LYS A 183 10.46 -4.02 3.99
C LYS A 183 10.01 -2.77 4.75
N LEU A 184 9.95 -1.63 4.08
CA LEU A 184 9.45 -0.37 4.64
C LEU A 184 7.97 -0.46 5.03
N ALA A 185 7.13 -1.11 4.22
CA ALA A 185 5.72 -1.32 4.56
C ALA A 185 5.54 -2.18 5.81
N GLN A 186 6.32 -3.26 5.96
CA GLN A 186 6.32 -4.07 7.18
C GLN A 186 6.82 -3.29 8.39
N ALA A 187 7.84 -2.45 8.21
CA ALA A 187 8.36 -1.57 9.26
C ALA A 187 7.29 -0.56 9.73
N GLN A 188 6.57 0.05 8.78
CA GLN A 188 5.50 1.00 9.09
C GLN A 188 4.29 0.32 9.76
N PHE A 189 3.97 -0.93 9.36
CA PHE A 189 2.95 -1.73 10.03
C PHE A 189 3.34 -2.02 11.48
N LEU A 190 4.57 -2.49 11.73
CA LEU A 190 5.10 -2.73 13.08
C LEU A 190 5.14 -1.45 13.92
N GLN A 191 5.35 -0.29 13.30
CA GLN A 191 5.36 0.99 14.01
C GLN A 191 4.00 1.31 14.64
N GLY A 192 2.89 0.86 14.04
CA GLY A 192 1.54 1.03 14.59
C GLY A 192 1.27 0.25 15.87
N PHE A 193 2.11 -0.75 16.18
CA PHE A 193 2.00 -1.58 17.38
C PHE A 193 2.97 -1.19 18.49
N LEU A 194 3.76 -0.12 18.31
CA LEU A 194 4.62 0.43 19.35
C LEU A 194 3.79 1.06 20.46
N GLY A 195 3.40 0.26 21.45
CA GLY A 195 2.53 0.66 22.55
C GLY A 195 1.49 -0.41 22.93
N ASP A 196 1.39 -1.49 22.17
CA ASP A 196 0.58 -2.65 22.55
C ASP A 196 1.26 -3.41 23.70
N THR A 197 0.50 -3.71 24.75
CA THR A 197 0.95 -4.47 25.92
C THR A 197 1.43 -5.88 25.56
N TYR A 198 0.92 -6.46 24.47
CA TYR A 198 1.25 -7.83 24.06
C TYR A 198 2.48 -7.93 23.16
N ILE A 199 3.10 -6.80 22.78
CA ILE A 199 4.22 -6.77 21.83
C ILE A 199 5.44 -6.20 22.53
N GLU A 200 6.56 -6.92 22.45
CA GLU A 200 7.83 -6.43 23.00
C GLU A 200 8.34 -5.22 22.19
N PRO A 201 8.39 -4.02 22.78
CA PRO A 201 8.66 -2.79 22.04
C PRO A 201 10.12 -2.72 21.55
N LEU A 202 11.06 -3.36 22.26
CA LEU A 202 12.47 -3.37 21.89
C LEU A 202 12.72 -4.23 20.65
N GLU A 203 12.16 -5.45 20.62
CA GLU A 203 12.27 -6.35 19.47
C GLU A 203 11.57 -5.77 18.24
N ALA A 204 10.39 -5.17 18.42
CA ALA A 204 9.68 -4.48 17.34
C ALA A 204 10.52 -3.35 16.73
N ARG A 205 11.18 -2.52 17.55
CA ARG A 205 12.09 -1.47 17.07
C ARG A 205 13.29 -2.04 16.32
N LYS A 206 13.92 -3.11 16.83
CA LYS A 206 15.03 -3.79 16.15
C LYS A 206 14.62 -4.24 14.74
N ARG A 207 13.45 -4.87 14.61
CA ARG A 207 12.91 -5.32 13.32
C ARG A 207 12.63 -4.15 12.37
N ILE A 208 12.05 -3.05 12.87
CA ILE A 208 11.82 -1.81 12.09
C ILE A 208 13.14 -1.24 11.56
N PHE A 209 14.15 -1.06 12.41
CA PHE A 209 15.43 -0.49 11.99
C PHE A 209 16.21 -1.41 11.03
N SER A 210 16.15 -2.73 11.24
CA SER A 210 16.72 -3.72 10.33
C SER A 210 16.05 -3.70 8.95
N ALA A 211 14.74 -3.43 8.89
CA ALA A 211 13.98 -3.37 7.65
C ALA A 211 14.26 -2.09 6.84
N VAL A 212 14.56 -0.98 7.52
CA VAL A 212 14.96 0.30 6.90
C VAL A 212 16.40 0.25 6.38
N GLY A 213 17.22 -0.70 6.86
CA GLY A 213 18.61 -0.87 6.40
C GLY A 213 19.59 0.11 7.06
N ILE A 214 19.25 0.64 8.23
CA ILE A 214 20.19 1.47 9.01
C ILE A 214 21.28 0.54 9.56
N ALA A 215 22.51 0.73 9.10
CA ALA A 215 23.67 0.03 9.65
C ALA A 215 23.86 0.42 11.12
N ASP A 216 24.18 -0.57 11.95
CA ASP A 216 24.52 -0.36 13.37
C ASP A 216 23.39 0.25 14.21
N PHE A 217 22.16 -0.23 14.02
CA PHE A 217 20.98 0.24 14.78
C PHE A 217 21.02 -0.09 16.27
N GLU A 218 21.91 -0.99 16.70
CA GLU A 218 22.07 -1.35 18.12
C GLU A 218 22.53 -0.16 18.95
N GLY A 219 23.38 0.72 18.41
CA GLY A 219 23.80 1.95 19.08
C GLY A 219 22.72 3.03 19.21
N LEU A 220 21.65 2.95 18.39
CA LEU A 220 20.51 3.88 18.44
C LEU A 220 19.47 3.45 19.49
N LEU A 221 19.46 2.17 19.85
CA LEU A 221 18.57 1.61 20.86
C LEU A 221 19.22 1.82 22.22
N LYS A 222 18.68 2.76 23.00
CA LYS A 222 18.94 2.73 24.44
C LYS A 222 18.35 1.43 24.99
N GLU A 223 19.17 0.64 25.69
CA GLU A 223 18.65 -0.44 26.54
C GLU A 223 17.53 0.17 27.38
N GLN A 224 16.38 -0.53 27.40
CA GLN A 224 15.28 -0.14 28.26
C GLN A 224 15.89 0.03 29.65
N PRO A 225 15.84 1.24 30.26
CA PRO A 225 16.47 1.43 31.55
C PRO A 225 15.90 0.34 32.44
N ALA A 226 16.78 -0.56 32.93
CA ALA A 226 16.42 -1.41 34.04
C ALA A 226 15.78 -0.46 35.06
N PRO A 227 14.58 -0.76 35.58
CA PRO A 227 13.94 0.12 36.53
C PRO A 227 14.97 0.38 37.63
N ASP A 228 15.49 1.61 37.67
CA ASP A 228 16.48 2.00 38.64
C ASP A 228 15.84 1.66 40.00
N PRO A 229 16.50 0.89 40.89
CA PRO A 229 15.87 0.45 42.13
C PRO A 229 15.33 1.62 42.95
N GLU A 230 15.87 2.84 42.77
CA GLU A 230 15.32 4.06 43.35
C GLU A 230 14.03 4.58 42.67
N ILE A 231 13.86 4.41 41.36
CA ILE A 231 12.66 4.85 40.64
C ILE A 231 11.52 3.84 40.80
N SER A 232 11.81 2.54 40.85
CA SER A 232 10.79 1.54 41.23
C SER A 232 10.40 1.68 42.69
N ALA A 233 11.35 1.87 43.61
CA ALA A 233 11.04 2.13 45.02
C ALA A 233 10.25 3.45 45.19
N ARG A 234 10.56 4.50 44.43
CA ARG A 234 9.77 5.74 44.44
C ARG A 234 8.39 5.56 43.82
N ALA A 235 8.26 4.79 42.74
CA ALA A 235 6.97 4.49 42.13
C ALA A 235 6.08 3.67 43.09
N ASP A 236 6.66 2.65 43.72
CA ASP A 236 6.02 1.83 44.74
C ASP A 236 5.66 2.66 45.98
N GLU A 237 6.56 3.55 46.45
CA GLU A 237 6.24 4.48 47.54
C GLU A 237 5.14 5.47 47.18
N ILE A 238 5.10 5.97 45.94
CA ILE A 238 4.03 6.87 45.48
C ILE A 238 2.71 6.11 45.39
N GLU A 239 2.72 4.85 44.95
CA GLU A 239 1.52 4.03 44.88
C GLU A 239 1.02 3.64 46.28
N VAL A 240 1.92 3.28 47.20
CA VAL A 240 1.59 3.03 48.61
C VAL A 240 1.04 4.30 49.26
N LYS A 241 1.66 5.47 49.04
CA LYS A 241 1.15 6.76 49.55
C LYS A 241 -0.22 7.10 48.95
N LYS A 242 -0.47 6.83 47.66
CA LYS A 242 -1.79 7.03 47.05
C LYS A 242 -2.85 6.10 47.67
N ARG A 243 -2.53 4.81 47.84
CA ARG A 243 -3.43 3.86 48.51
C ARG A 243 -3.68 4.24 49.97
N GLU A 244 -2.67 4.73 50.69
CA GLU A 244 -2.87 5.24 52.04
C GLU A 244 -3.76 6.48 52.09
N VAL A 245 -3.61 7.42 51.14
CA VAL A 245 -4.47 8.60 51.03
C VAL A 245 -5.91 8.19 50.71
N GLU A 246 -6.11 7.20 49.83
CA GLU A 246 -7.42 6.67 49.48
C GLU A 246 -8.07 5.93 50.67
N ILE A 247 -7.31 5.09 51.38
CA ILE A 247 -7.79 4.42 52.60
C ILE A 247 -8.13 5.44 53.68
N LYS A 248 -7.31 6.48 53.89
CA LYS A 248 -7.61 7.56 54.84
C LYS A 248 -8.83 8.38 54.40
N GLY A 249 -9.01 8.59 53.10
CA GLY A 249 -10.21 9.23 52.53
C GLY A 249 -11.48 8.44 52.83
N LEU A 250 -11.45 7.12 52.55
CA LEU A 250 -12.56 6.22 52.84
C LEU A 250 -12.84 6.06 54.34
N GLN A 251 -11.81 6.10 55.19
CA GLN A 251 -11.97 6.10 56.65
C GLN A 251 -12.58 7.42 57.15
N ALA A 252 -12.16 8.56 56.59
CA ALA A 252 -12.71 9.86 56.92
C ALA A 252 -14.17 10.00 56.46
N GLU A 253 -14.52 9.46 55.29
CA GLU A 253 -15.89 9.40 54.79
C GLU A 253 -16.77 8.49 55.66
N ASN A 254 -16.28 7.30 56.02
CA ASN A 254 -16.98 6.43 56.98
C ASN A 254 -17.15 7.07 58.36
N ALA A 255 -16.16 7.84 58.83
CA ALA A 255 -16.26 8.57 60.10
C ALA A 255 -17.29 9.71 60.02
N ARG A 256 -17.33 10.46 58.90
CA ARG A 256 -18.36 11.49 58.66
C ARG A 256 -19.75 10.88 58.61
N MET A 257 -19.93 9.77 57.88
CA MET A 257 -21.21 9.07 57.78
C MET A 257 -21.69 8.55 59.14
N LYS A 258 -20.79 8.04 59.99
CA LYS A 258 -21.13 7.65 61.37
C LYS A 258 -21.51 8.85 62.24
N ALA A 259 -20.78 9.95 62.15
CA ALA A 259 -21.10 11.17 62.89
C ALA A 259 -22.46 11.76 62.47
N GLU A 260 -22.76 11.77 61.17
CA GLU A 260 -24.07 12.19 60.65
C GLU A 260 -25.21 11.26 61.13
N ALA A 261 -24.97 9.94 61.15
CA ALA A 261 -25.93 8.99 61.69
C ALA A 261 -26.16 9.18 63.21
N GLU A 262 -25.13 9.55 63.97
CA GLU A 262 -25.27 9.89 65.39
C GLU A 262 -26.04 11.19 65.59
N VAL A 263 -25.77 12.23 64.80
CA VAL A 263 -26.53 13.49 64.82
C VAL A 263 -28.01 13.23 64.51
N GLN A 264 -28.32 12.42 63.50
CA GLN A 264 -29.70 12.02 63.19
C GLN A 264 -30.36 11.24 64.32
N ARG A 265 -29.64 10.33 65.00
CA ARG A 265 -30.15 9.62 66.18
C ARG A 265 -30.45 10.58 67.33
N VAL A 266 -29.55 11.52 67.59
CA VAL A 266 -29.75 12.55 68.63
C VAL A 266 -30.94 13.44 68.29
N GLN A 267 -31.10 13.84 67.02
CA GLN A 267 -32.27 14.60 66.56
C GLN A 267 -33.57 13.81 66.72
N ALA A 268 -33.60 12.53 66.37
CA ALA A 268 -34.78 11.67 66.57
C ALA A 268 -35.16 11.55 68.06
N VAL A 269 -34.17 11.43 68.95
CA VAL A 269 -34.41 11.42 70.40
C VAL A 269 -34.92 12.78 70.88
N ILE A 270 -34.40 13.90 70.36
CA ILE A 270 -34.88 15.25 70.68
C ILE A 270 -36.33 15.43 70.20
N GLU A 271 -36.70 14.93 69.02
CA GLU A 271 -38.06 14.99 68.50
C GLU A 271 -39.04 14.12 69.30
N GLU A 272 -38.60 12.95 69.78
CA GLU A 272 -39.39 12.12 70.69
C GLU A 272 -39.63 12.83 72.03
N LEU A 273 -38.57 13.42 72.61
CA LEU A 273 -38.65 14.23 73.83
C LEU A 273 -39.56 15.46 73.64
N ARG A 274 -39.47 16.16 72.51
CA ARG A 274 -40.38 17.28 72.17
C ARG A 274 -41.82 16.80 72.04
N SER A 275 -42.05 15.69 71.36
CA SER A 275 -43.38 15.10 71.19
C SER A 275 -43.99 14.69 72.54
N GLN A 276 -43.18 14.10 73.43
CA GLN A 276 -43.60 13.78 74.81
C GLN A 276 -43.85 15.05 75.64
N ALA A 277 -43.02 16.09 75.51
CA ALA A 277 -43.22 17.36 76.19
C ALA A 277 -44.52 18.05 75.74
N ILE A 278 -44.84 18.05 74.44
CA ILE A 278 -46.09 18.58 73.90
C ILE A 278 -47.29 17.79 74.40
N LEU A 279 -47.20 16.45 74.45
CA LEU A 279 -48.26 15.59 75.01
C LEU A 279 -48.49 15.86 76.50
N ASN A 280 -47.41 16.08 77.26
CA ASN A 280 -47.50 16.41 78.68
C ASN A 280 -48.08 17.82 78.90
N LEU A 281 -47.77 18.77 78.01
CA LEU A 281 -48.30 20.13 78.06
C LEU A 281 -49.79 20.16 77.67
N ALA A 282 -50.20 19.42 76.64
CA ALA A 282 -51.60 19.24 76.27
C ALA A 282 -52.42 18.55 77.39
N LYS A 283 -51.85 17.54 78.05
CA LYS A 283 -52.46 16.91 79.25
C LYS A 283 -52.52 17.86 80.45
N ALA A 284 -51.58 18.80 80.58
CA ALA A 284 -51.60 19.83 81.62
C ALA A 284 -52.63 20.94 81.34
N GLU A 285 -52.84 21.31 80.07
CA GLU A 285 -53.90 22.23 79.64
C GLU A 285 -55.30 21.64 79.88
N GLU A 286 -55.48 20.33 79.66
CA GLU A 286 -56.73 19.63 79.96
C GLU A 286 -57.03 19.54 81.47
N ALA A 287 -56.01 19.69 82.33
CA ALA A 287 -56.10 19.62 83.79
C ALA A 287 -56.26 20.98 84.51
N GLY A 288 -56.31 22.11 83.79
CA GLY A 288 -56.77 23.39 84.33
C GLY A 288 -55.91 24.06 85.42
N ASN A 289 -54.58 23.88 85.42
CA ASN A 289 -53.66 24.52 86.39
C ASN A 289 -52.77 25.61 85.73
N SER A 290 -53.15 26.88 85.87
CA SER A 290 -52.53 28.03 85.19
C SER A 290 -51.08 28.35 85.60
N THR A 291 -50.57 27.79 86.71
CA THR A 291 -49.24 28.11 87.25
C THR A 291 -48.12 27.21 86.74
N SER A 292 -48.44 26.03 86.17
CA SER A 292 -47.43 25.12 85.60
C SER A 292 -47.14 25.36 84.11
N ILE A 293 -47.98 26.17 83.44
CA ILE A 293 -47.91 26.41 81.99
C ILE A 293 -46.80 27.43 81.65
N GLU A 294 -46.62 28.47 82.46
CA GLU A 294 -45.58 29.48 82.23
C GLU A 294 -44.16 28.93 82.44
N SER A 295 -43.95 28.08 83.44
CA SER A 295 -42.63 27.50 83.73
C SER A 295 -42.18 26.50 82.67
N MET A 296 -43.11 25.72 82.10
CA MET A 296 -42.81 24.78 81.03
C MET A 296 -42.61 25.47 79.66
N ARG A 297 -43.29 26.59 79.41
CA ARG A 297 -43.07 27.40 78.20
C ARG A 297 -41.66 28.00 78.17
N LEU A 298 -41.17 28.45 79.32
CA LEU A 298 -39.80 28.96 79.48
C LEU A 298 -38.73 27.84 79.34
N ALA A 299 -39.07 26.61 79.69
CA ALA A 299 -38.23 25.43 79.47
C ALA A 299 -38.17 24.99 77.99
N LEU A 300 -39.21 25.28 77.19
CA LEU A 300 -39.22 25.00 75.74
C LEU A 300 -38.41 26.04 74.96
N ASP A 301 -38.44 27.31 75.35
CA ASP A 301 -37.64 28.36 74.71
C ASP A 301 -36.13 28.16 74.94
N THR A 302 -35.73 27.59 76.09
CA THR A 302 -34.33 27.23 76.37
C THR A 302 -33.83 25.99 75.61
N ILE A 303 -34.72 25.23 74.95
CA ILE A 303 -34.38 24.11 74.06
C ILE A 303 -34.28 24.57 72.59
N ASN A 304 -34.67 25.81 72.28
CA ASN A 304 -34.67 26.39 70.93
C ASN A 304 -33.48 27.32 70.64
N GLU A 305 -32.67 27.69 71.64
CA GLU A 305 -31.31 28.24 71.46
C GLU A 305 -30.25 27.13 71.51
#